data_AF-A0A969CWQ9-F1
#
_entry.id   AF-A0A969CWQ9-F1
#
_cell.length_a   1.000
_cell.length_b   1.000
_cell.length_c   1.000
_cell.angle_alpha   90.00
_cell.angle_beta   90.00
_cell.angle_gamma   90.00
#
_symmetry.space_group_name_H-M   'P 1'
#
loop_
_entity.id
_entity.type
_entity.pdbx_description
1 polymer ?
#
loop_
_entity_poly.entity_id
_entity_poly.type
_entity_poly.pdbx_seq_one_letter_code
_entity_poly.pdbx_strand_id
1 'polypeptide(L)'
;MKKVWEFSIFSIGLSLLLAPAAYADQCAYLNKDQAIAAFQRLNIGQNIYELCEPCGDKVPKTVAIRSTAIQALPSPSNWQVLVNGKGLDLAYTYVDYLKNDRGRSRVNLAMLANCPASNVSLELTKR
;
A
#
# COMPACT_ATOMS: atom_id res chain seq x y z
N MET A 1 23.66 -60.07 29.39
CA MET A 1 23.87 -59.03 28.35
C MET A 1 22.52 -58.40 28.03
N LYS A 2 22.27 -57.17 28.50
CA LYS A 2 21.03 -56.43 28.23
C LYS A 2 21.42 -55.09 27.60
N LYS A 3 21.05 -54.88 26.33
CA LYS A 3 21.30 -53.65 25.58
C LYS A 3 20.41 -52.54 26.16
N VAL A 4 21.03 -51.51 26.71
CA VAL A 4 20.35 -50.27 27.09
C VAL A 4 20.37 -49.37 25.86
N TRP A 5 19.20 -49.02 25.35
CA TRP A 5 19.01 -48.17 24.19
C TRP A 5 18.91 -46.73 24.70
N GLU A 6 19.91 -45.90 24.39
CA GLU A 6 19.89 -44.49 24.76
C GLU A 6 18.85 -43.76 23.90
N PHE A 7 17.77 -43.31 24.55
CA PHE A 7 16.81 -42.39 23.95
C PHE A 7 17.37 -40.97 24.05
N SER A 8 18.06 -40.52 23.00
CA SER A 8 18.38 -39.11 22.81
C SER A 8 17.09 -38.32 22.63
N ILE A 9 16.69 -37.57 23.66
CA ILE A 9 15.57 -36.63 23.61
C ILE A 9 16.03 -35.44 22.75
N PHE A 10 15.67 -35.47 21.47
CA PHE A 10 15.85 -34.35 20.55
C PHE A 10 14.84 -33.26 20.92
N SER A 11 15.24 -32.29 21.76
CA SER A 11 14.45 -31.10 22.05
C SER A 11 14.28 -30.27 20.79
N ILE A 12 13.20 -30.50 20.05
CA ILE A 12 12.75 -29.64 18.96
C ILE A 12 12.22 -28.35 19.60
N GLY A 13 13.11 -27.35 19.69
CA GLY A 13 12.75 -25.99 20.09
C GLY A 13 11.82 -25.37 19.06
N LEU A 14 10.55 -25.21 19.41
CA LEU A 14 9.55 -24.51 18.63
C LEU A 14 9.78 -22.99 18.72
N SER A 15 10.75 -22.50 17.94
CA SER A 15 10.93 -21.06 17.71
C SER A 15 9.78 -20.55 16.84
N LEU A 16 8.70 -20.10 17.48
CA LEU A 16 7.64 -19.32 16.85
C LEU A 16 8.21 -17.99 16.36
N LEU A 17 8.69 -17.98 15.11
CA LEU A 17 9.04 -16.77 14.38
C LEU A 17 7.78 -15.92 14.21
N LEU A 18 7.66 -14.87 15.03
CA LEU A 18 6.71 -13.78 14.82
C LEU A 18 7.13 -13.01 13.56
N ALA A 19 6.79 -13.53 12.38
CA ALA A 19 6.92 -12.76 11.16
C ALA A 19 5.97 -11.56 11.26
N PRO A 20 6.45 -10.31 11.02
CA PRO A 20 5.53 -9.20 10.87
C PRO A 20 4.60 -9.54 9.71
N ALA A 21 3.29 -9.38 9.92
CA ALA A 21 2.33 -9.48 8.84
C ALA A 21 2.80 -8.52 7.75
N ALA A 22 3.26 -9.04 6.61
CA ALA A 22 3.50 -8.24 5.44
C ALA A 22 2.14 -7.66 5.06
N TYR A 23 1.90 -6.39 5.40
CA TYR A 23 0.69 -5.69 5.02
C TYR A 23 0.73 -5.51 3.51
N ALA A 24 0.14 -6.50 2.84
CA ALA A 24 0.13 -6.64 1.40
C ALA A 24 -0.54 -5.44 0.73
N ASP A 25 -0.44 -5.46 -0.59
CA ASP A 25 -1.09 -4.60 -1.55
C ASP A 25 -2.61 -4.47 -1.31
N GLN A 26 -3.05 -3.60 -0.39
CA GLN A 26 -4.46 -3.50 0.03
C GLN A 26 -5.34 -2.98 -1.11
N CYS A 27 -4.77 -2.10 -1.94
CA CYS A 27 -5.45 -1.48 -3.07
C CYS A 27 -4.53 -1.37 -4.30
N ALA A 28 -3.68 -2.38 -4.59
CA ALA A 28 -2.93 -2.40 -5.86
C ALA A 28 -3.75 -2.96 -7.03
N TYR A 29 -4.74 -3.80 -6.73
CA TYR A 29 -5.66 -4.37 -7.71
C TYR A 29 -7.07 -3.83 -7.47
N LEU A 30 -7.62 -3.24 -8.51
CA LEU A 30 -8.84 -2.44 -8.46
C LEU A 30 -9.87 -3.00 -9.42
N ASN A 31 -11.14 -2.78 -9.14
CA ASN A 31 -12.12 -2.83 -10.23
C ASN A 31 -11.94 -1.63 -11.16
N LYS A 32 -12.61 -1.67 -12.33
CA LYS A 32 -12.46 -0.63 -13.36
C LYS A 32 -12.83 0.76 -12.85
N ASP A 33 -13.92 0.87 -12.09
CA ASP A 33 -14.44 2.15 -11.62
C ASP A 33 -13.51 2.79 -10.58
N GLN A 34 -12.96 1.98 -9.68
CA GLN A 34 -11.93 2.39 -8.73
C GLN A 34 -10.66 2.87 -9.45
N ALA A 35 -10.20 2.15 -10.47
CA ALA A 35 -9.03 2.55 -11.26
C ALA A 35 -9.25 3.90 -11.98
N ILE A 36 -10.43 4.11 -12.57
CA ILE A 36 -10.80 5.37 -13.22
C ILE A 36 -10.87 6.50 -12.18
N ALA A 37 -11.55 6.28 -11.05
CA ALA A 37 -11.69 7.29 -10.00
C ALA A 37 -10.33 7.72 -9.44
N ALA A 38 -9.42 6.77 -9.21
CA ALA A 38 -8.05 7.06 -8.78
C ALA A 38 -7.26 7.82 -9.84
N PHE A 39 -7.28 7.35 -11.09
CA PHE A 39 -6.57 7.98 -12.22
C PHE A 39 -6.99 9.43 -12.43
N GLN A 40 -8.27 9.76 -12.28
CA GLN A 40 -8.78 11.12 -12.39
C GLN A 40 -8.24 12.10 -11.33
N ARG A 41 -7.63 11.60 -10.24
CA ARG A 41 -6.95 12.43 -9.24
C ARG A 41 -5.46 12.63 -9.53
N LEU A 42 -4.96 12.04 -10.62
CA LEU A 42 -3.56 12.07 -10.99
C LEU A 42 -3.31 13.01 -12.17
N ASN A 43 -2.40 13.97 -11.99
CA ASN A 43 -1.97 14.89 -13.03
C ASN A 43 -0.46 14.82 -13.25
N ILE A 44 -0.02 14.83 -14.51
CA ILE A 44 1.41 14.94 -14.84
C ILE A 44 1.96 16.25 -14.26
N GLY A 45 3.15 16.19 -13.65
CA GLY A 45 3.80 17.32 -12.99
C GLY A 45 3.43 17.52 -11.52
N GLN A 46 2.40 16.84 -11.01
CA GLN A 46 2.11 16.85 -9.56
C GLN A 46 3.00 15.85 -8.80
N ASN A 47 3.01 15.95 -7.47
CA ASN A 47 3.62 14.94 -6.61
C ASN A 47 2.54 14.00 -6.02
N ILE A 48 2.90 12.74 -5.87
CA ILE A 48 2.26 11.81 -4.93
C ILE A 48 3.19 11.57 -3.74
N TYR A 49 2.63 11.05 -2.67
CA TYR A 49 3.34 10.76 -1.43
C TYR A 49 3.07 9.31 -1.04
N GLU A 50 4.10 8.46 -1.10
CA GLU A 50 4.03 7.05 -0.74
C GLU A 50 4.35 6.88 0.76
N LEU A 51 3.47 6.26 1.55
CA LEU A 51 3.65 5.99 2.98
C LEU A 51 2.93 4.71 3.40
N CYS A 52 3.66 3.69 3.86
CA CYS A 52 3.07 2.50 4.46
C CYS A 52 3.13 2.58 5.99
N GLU A 53 2.09 3.15 6.60
CA GLU A 53 1.99 3.22 8.08
C GLU A 53 2.03 1.84 8.75
N PRO A 54 1.33 0.80 8.24
CA PRO A 54 1.42 -0.55 8.81
C PRO A 54 2.82 -1.19 8.71
N CYS A 55 3.64 -0.75 7.74
CA CYS A 55 5.02 -1.19 7.59
C CYS A 55 5.97 -0.49 8.59
N GLY A 56 5.49 0.50 9.33
CA GLY A 56 6.28 1.28 10.29
C GLY A 56 6.85 2.58 9.73
N ASP A 57 6.57 2.93 8.48
CA ASP A 57 7.02 4.19 7.89
C ASP A 57 6.52 5.39 8.70
N LYS A 58 7.37 6.42 8.81
CA LYS A 58 7.05 7.65 9.56
C LYS A 58 6.99 8.89 8.68
N VAL A 59 7.62 8.85 7.51
CA VAL A 59 7.75 9.99 6.62
C VAL A 59 7.41 9.52 5.20
N PRO A 60 6.51 10.22 4.49
CA PRO A 60 6.17 9.84 3.14
C PRO A 60 7.33 10.10 2.18
N LYS A 61 7.51 9.19 1.23
CA LYS A 61 8.38 9.40 0.09
C LYS A 61 7.64 10.18 -1.00
N THR A 62 8.20 11.32 -1.41
CA THR A 62 7.64 12.12 -2.50
C THR A 62 8.03 11.54 -3.87
N VAL A 63 7.06 11.39 -4.77
CA VAL A 63 7.28 10.93 -6.15
C VAL A 63 6.61 11.91 -7.12
N ALA A 64 7.40 12.49 -8.02
CA ALA A 64 6.88 13.35 -9.09
C ALA A 64 6.27 12.50 -10.21
N ILE A 65 5.05 12.84 -10.63
CA ILE A 65 4.36 12.16 -11.73
C ILE A 65 4.90 12.65 -13.07
N ARG A 66 5.52 11.74 -13.83
CA ARG A 66 6.00 11.96 -15.21
C ARG A 66 5.10 11.27 -16.24
N SER A 67 4.44 10.18 -15.84
CA SER A 67 3.45 9.49 -16.65
C SER A 67 2.42 8.81 -15.77
N THR A 68 1.22 8.63 -16.31
CA THR A 68 0.10 7.92 -15.68
C THR A 68 -0.53 6.98 -16.68
N ALA A 69 -0.95 5.79 -16.25
CA ALA A 69 -1.73 4.88 -17.08
C ALA A 69 -2.71 4.08 -16.23
N ILE A 70 -3.73 3.52 -16.89
CA ILE A 70 -4.56 2.45 -16.36
C ILE A 70 -4.25 1.20 -17.17
N GLN A 71 -4.03 0.06 -16.50
CA GLN A 71 -3.75 -1.21 -17.16
C GLN A 71 -4.71 -2.29 -16.66
N ALA A 72 -5.30 -3.03 -17.60
CA ALA A 72 -6.02 -4.26 -17.28
C ALA A 72 -5.02 -5.39 -16.97
N LEU A 73 -5.28 -6.16 -15.92
CA LEU A 73 -4.46 -7.29 -15.52
C LEU A 73 -5.02 -8.61 -16.11
N PRO A 74 -4.21 -9.68 -16.16
CA PRO A 74 -4.65 -10.97 -16.71
C PRO A 74 -5.83 -11.60 -15.95
N SER A 75 -6.02 -11.25 -14.68
CA SER A 75 -7.17 -11.71 -13.90
C SER A 75 -8.42 -10.94 -14.36
N PRO A 76 -9.53 -11.64 -14.65
CA PRO A 76 -10.77 -10.98 -15.04
C PRO A 76 -11.17 -9.95 -13.98
N SER A 77 -11.49 -8.74 -14.45
CA SER A 77 -11.96 -7.60 -13.65
C SER A 77 -10.92 -6.85 -12.80
N ASN A 78 -9.64 -7.23 -12.85
CA ASN A 78 -8.59 -6.50 -12.13
C ASN A 78 -7.92 -5.45 -13.01
N TRP A 79 -7.76 -4.26 -12.46
CA TRP A 79 -7.11 -3.10 -13.05
C TRP A 79 -6.07 -2.56 -12.07
N GLN A 80 -5.07 -1.87 -12.59
CA GLN A 80 -4.14 -1.11 -11.78
C GLN A 80 -3.92 0.28 -12.35
N VAL A 81 -3.58 1.22 -11.48
CA VAL A 81 -3.12 2.55 -11.86
C VAL A 81 -1.60 2.56 -11.81
N LEU A 82 -0.98 3.02 -12.89
CA LEU A 82 0.46 3.14 -12.99
C LEU A 82 0.86 4.62 -12.88
N VAL A 83 1.89 4.88 -12.09
CA VAL A 83 2.64 6.13 -12.10
C VAL A 83 4.08 5.83 -12.46
N ASN A 84 4.60 6.52 -13.47
CA ASN A 84 5.98 6.30 -13.95
C ASN A 84 6.26 4.84 -14.34
N GLY A 85 5.25 4.13 -14.87
CA GLY A 85 5.36 2.73 -15.24
C GLY A 85 5.31 1.73 -14.08
N LYS A 86 5.17 2.20 -12.83
CA LYS A 86 5.02 1.35 -11.63
C LYS A 86 3.56 1.33 -11.18
N GLY A 87 3.04 0.14 -10.89
CA GLY A 87 1.73 -0.01 -10.25
C GLY A 87 1.70 0.64 -8.87
N LEU A 88 0.63 1.39 -8.59
CA LEU A 88 0.38 1.99 -7.29
C LEU A 88 -0.45 1.07 -6.40
N ASP A 89 -0.08 0.96 -5.12
CA ASP A 89 -1.04 0.62 -4.08
C ASP A 89 -1.68 1.91 -3.57
N LEU A 90 -2.98 2.08 -3.82
CA LEU A 90 -3.72 3.28 -3.45
C LEU A 90 -3.82 3.45 -1.93
N ALA A 91 -3.73 2.37 -1.15
CA ALA A 91 -3.81 2.43 0.31
C ALA A 91 -2.63 3.19 0.92
N TYR A 92 -1.48 3.16 0.25
CA TYR A 92 -0.25 3.81 0.69
C TYR A 92 0.10 5.04 -0.14
N THR A 93 -0.83 5.52 -0.97
CA THR A 93 -0.60 6.67 -1.86
C THR A 93 -1.47 7.84 -1.44
N TYR A 94 -0.86 9.01 -1.26
CA TYR A 94 -1.54 10.25 -0.95
C TYR A 94 -1.31 11.30 -2.04
N VAL A 95 -2.31 12.15 -2.25
CA VAL A 95 -2.26 13.27 -3.21
C VAL A 95 -2.51 14.60 -2.50
N ASP A 96 -1.93 15.69 -3.01
CA ASP A 96 -2.22 17.02 -2.48
C ASP A 96 -3.71 17.36 -2.65
N TYR A 97 -4.32 17.85 -1.58
CA TYR A 97 -5.71 18.32 -1.55
C TYR A 97 -5.77 19.69 -0.87
N LEU A 98 -6.34 20.66 -1.57
CA LEU A 98 -6.57 22.01 -1.06
C LEU A 98 -7.76 21.97 -0.10
N LYS A 99 -7.50 22.18 1.19
CA LYS A 99 -8.52 22.46 2.19
C LYS A 99 -8.61 23.98 2.31
N ASN A 100 -9.80 24.56 2.16
CA ASN A 100 -10.02 26.00 2.38
C ASN A 100 -9.43 26.44 3.73
N ASP A 101 -8.95 27.69 3.80
CA ASP A 101 -8.41 28.47 4.95
C ASP A 101 -7.37 27.81 5.89
N ARG A 102 -7.11 26.50 5.80
CA ARG A 102 -6.29 25.71 6.73
C ARG A 102 -5.04 25.10 6.09
N GLY A 103 -4.79 25.39 4.81
CA GLY A 103 -3.57 24.98 4.10
C GLY A 103 -3.71 23.70 3.28
N ARG A 104 -2.58 23.21 2.75
CA ARG A 104 -2.52 21.99 1.93
C ARG A 104 -2.51 20.76 2.83
N SER A 105 -3.53 19.91 2.67
CA SER A 105 -3.58 18.56 3.23
C SER A 105 -3.17 17.54 2.17
N ARG A 106 -2.79 16.33 2.57
CA ARG A 106 -2.62 15.21 1.63
C ARG A 106 -3.68 14.17 1.93
N VAL A 107 -4.44 13.76 0.94
CA VAL A 107 -5.57 12.83 1.12
C VAL A 107 -5.23 11.48 0.52
N ASN A 108 -5.62 10.41 1.21
CA ASN A 108 -5.39 9.03 0.79
C ASN A 108 -6.16 8.72 -0.51
N LEU A 109 -5.46 8.16 -1.50
CA LEU A 109 -6.01 7.91 -2.82
C LEU A 109 -7.03 6.76 -2.84
N ALA A 110 -6.87 5.76 -1.97
CA ALA A 110 -7.86 4.68 -1.82
C ALA A 110 -9.23 5.23 -1.37
N MET A 111 -9.24 6.18 -0.43
CA MET A 111 -10.46 6.85 0.00
C MET A 111 -11.15 7.58 -1.17
N LEU A 112 -10.38 8.31 -1.98
CA LEU A 112 -10.92 9.05 -3.13
C LEU A 112 -11.44 8.13 -4.25
N ALA A 113 -10.92 6.91 -4.32
CA ALA A 113 -11.29 5.90 -5.29
C ALA A 113 -12.33 4.90 -4.76
N ASN A 114 -12.79 5.04 -3.52
CA ASN A 114 -13.65 4.06 -2.84
C ASN A 114 -13.05 2.64 -2.84
N CYS A 115 -11.74 2.54 -2.61
CA CYS A 115 -11.07 1.26 -2.33
C CYS A 115 -10.97 1.05 -0.81
N PRO A 116 -11.40 -0.11 -0.28
CA PRO A 116 -11.43 -0.38 1.15
C PRO A 116 -10.03 -0.63 1.70
N ALA A 117 -9.34 0.43 2.09
CA ALA A 117 -8.07 0.36 2.81
C ALA A 117 -8.29 0.43 4.33
N SER A 118 -7.40 -0.21 5.09
CA SER A 118 -7.43 -0.28 6.55
C SER A 118 -6.06 0.00 7.16
N ASN A 119 -6.04 0.43 8.43
CA ASN A 119 -4.82 0.77 9.17
C ASN A 119 -3.95 1.84 8.48
N VAL A 120 -4.56 2.71 7.69
CA VAL A 120 -3.95 3.87 7.05
C VAL A 120 -4.75 5.12 7.35
N SER A 121 -4.05 6.24 7.51
CA SER A 121 -4.60 7.57 7.71
C SER A 121 -5.34 8.02 6.45
N LEU A 122 -6.50 8.64 6.62
CA LEU A 122 -7.26 9.22 5.51
C LEU A 122 -6.65 10.54 5.01
N GLU A 123 -5.97 11.26 5.90
CA GLU A 123 -5.35 12.56 5.63
C GLU A 123 -4.01 12.65 6.36
N LEU A 124 -2.96 13.13 5.68
CA LEU A 124 -1.70 13.53 6.29
C LEU A 124 -1.67 15.05 6.40
N THR A 125 -1.52 15.54 7.62
CA THR A 125 -1.23 16.95 7.88
C THR A 125 0.25 17.23 7.63
N LYS A 126 0.52 18.34 6.94
CA LYS A 126 1.87 18.89 6.83
C LYS A 126 2.23 19.41 8.23
N ARG A 127 3.05 18.68 8.98
CA ARG A 127 3.67 19.21 10.20
C ARG A 127 4.75 20.23 9.84
#